data_AF-A0A849IT23-F1
#
_entry.id   AF-A0A849IT23-F1
#
_cell.length_a   1.000
_cell.length_b   1.000
_cell.length_c   1.000
_cell.angle_alpha   90.00
_cell.angle_beta   90.00
_cell.angle_gamma   90.00
#
_symmetry.space_group_name_H-M   'P 1'
#
loop_
_entity.id
_entity.type
_entity.pdbx_description
1 polymer ?
#
loop_
_entity_poly.entity_id
_entity_poly.type
_entity_poly.pdbx_seq_one_letter_code
_entity_poly.pdbx_strand_id
1 'polypeptide(L)'
;MTRLRLGVLISLPTPIGYEVDGVRKSLGSVGVSKIHPHITVVAPFNSTVEGLIEIENAIWSHLVEVEPFRVTIGAAATFSETSPVLYYSVLDGGSKIEQLASRLQQEVASPKHPRSYIPHVTIADGIAPEVIKSALGLLSKYRAEFDLIGVDLCEKPNETGSSWKIRSRWLFANRLKYVTLGNSRVRIGQRIGVSPSVEAEFKRLGIAVDDLAQHQVTFDPDLGATVSIEAWSEGALLGAVIMRRALNAYAVETLHVDPSVRLMGLGTRLIREAVYCASQAKASELLVWAEENSAGFLQKLGFMPTAGGGVRAELSAEDQNGMMLYLLSLAS
;
A
#
# COMPACT_ATOMS: atom_id res chain seq x y z
N MET A 1 -17.80 16.07 -15.54
CA MET A 1 -16.61 15.49 -14.88
C MET A 1 -17.06 14.25 -14.11
N THR A 2 -16.41 13.11 -14.34
CA THR A 2 -16.72 11.87 -13.63
C THR A 2 -16.35 12.03 -12.16
N ARG A 3 -17.31 11.79 -11.25
CA ARG A 3 -17.06 11.84 -9.81
C ARG A 3 -16.65 10.45 -9.32
N LEU A 4 -15.55 10.41 -8.57
CA LEU A 4 -15.07 9.27 -7.83
C LEU A 4 -15.52 9.39 -6.38
N ARG A 5 -15.89 8.26 -5.76
CA ARG A 5 -16.12 8.18 -4.32
C ARG A 5 -15.02 7.37 -3.68
N LEU A 6 -14.15 8.06 -2.95
CA LEU A 6 -12.90 7.54 -2.41
C LEU A 6 -12.98 7.41 -0.89
N GLY A 7 -12.08 6.62 -0.31
CA GLY A 7 -11.85 6.53 1.13
C GLY A 7 -10.44 6.00 1.40
N VAL A 8 -9.87 6.36 2.55
CA VAL A 8 -8.54 5.84 2.97
C VAL A 8 -8.73 4.93 4.16
N LEU A 9 -8.28 3.68 4.03
CA LEU A 9 -8.59 2.60 4.97
C LEU A 9 -7.31 1.86 5.36
N ILE A 10 -7.33 1.24 6.54
CA ILE A 10 -6.38 0.19 6.93
C ILE A 10 -7.13 -1.13 6.82
N SER A 11 -6.87 -1.91 5.77
CA SER A 11 -7.44 -3.25 5.65
C SER A 11 -6.82 -4.20 6.66
N LEU A 12 -7.64 -5.05 7.28
CA LEU A 12 -7.14 -6.05 8.21
C LEU A 12 -6.44 -7.18 7.43
N PRO A 13 -5.21 -7.56 7.83
CA PRO A 13 -4.47 -8.61 7.14
C PRO A 13 -5.10 -9.98 7.40
N THR A 14 -4.77 -10.96 6.56
CA THR A 14 -5.03 -12.38 6.82
C THR A 14 -4.19 -12.84 8.02
N PRO A 15 -4.74 -13.66 8.95
CA PRO A 15 -6.10 -14.22 8.95
C PRO A 15 -7.18 -13.34 9.60
N ILE A 16 -6.79 -12.27 10.30
CA ILE A 16 -7.68 -11.40 11.10
C ILE A 16 -8.86 -10.88 10.28
N GLY A 17 -8.62 -10.47 9.04
CA GLY A 17 -9.67 -10.02 8.12
C GLY A 17 -10.77 -11.06 7.92
N TYR A 18 -10.43 -12.34 7.74
CA TYR A 18 -11.42 -13.40 7.56
C TYR A 18 -12.17 -13.72 8.84
N GLU A 19 -11.50 -13.71 9.99
CA GLU A 19 -12.14 -13.92 11.29
C GLU A 19 -13.22 -12.85 11.53
N VAL A 20 -12.85 -11.58 11.35
CA VAL A 20 -13.79 -10.47 11.52
C VAL A 20 -14.93 -10.58 10.51
N ASP A 21 -14.64 -10.88 9.25
CA ASP A 21 -15.66 -11.04 8.21
C ASP A 21 -16.65 -12.19 8.53
N GLY A 22 -16.15 -13.30 9.09
CA GLY A 22 -17.00 -14.39 9.59
C GLY A 22 -17.96 -13.94 10.70
N VAL A 23 -17.49 -13.09 11.62
CA VAL A 23 -18.35 -12.47 12.65
C VAL A 23 -19.36 -11.51 12.02
N ARG A 24 -18.93 -10.65 11.09
CA ARG A 24 -19.82 -9.71 10.37
C ARG A 24 -20.97 -10.44 9.68
N LYS A 25 -20.66 -11.54 8.98
CA LYS A 25 -21.64 -12.41 8.30
C LYS A 25 -22.60 -13.06 9.29
N SER A 26 -22.10 -13.56 10.42
CA SER A 26 -22.92 -14.20 11.46
C SER A 26 -23.91 -13.25 12.12
N LEU A 27 -23.60 -11.95 12.16
CA LEU A 27 -24.48 -10.91 12.70
C LEU A 27 -25.45 -10.33 11.65
N GLY A 28 -25.40 -10.79 10.40
CA GLY A 28 -26.33 -10.37 9.35
C GLY A 28 -26.16 -8.93 8.84
N SER A 29 -24.97 -8.33 9.03
CA SER A 29 -24.75 -6.94 8.62
C SER A 29 -24.57 -6.82 7.10
N VAL A 30 -25.51 -6.12 6.43
CA VAL A 30 -25.53 -5.96 4.97
C VAL A 30 -24.65 -4.80 4.48
N GLY A 31 -24.51 -3.74 5.28
CA GLY A 31 -23.72 -2.57 4.89
C GLY A 31 -22.22 -2.85 4.90
N VAL A 32 -21.76 -3.50 5.98
CA VAL A 32 -20.35 -3.73 6.25
C VAL A 32 -19.78 -4.91 5.45
N SER A 33 -20.62 -5.75 4.84
CA SER A 33 -20.20 -6.87 3.97
C SER A 33 -19.74 -6.44 2.57
N LYS A 34 -20.00 -5.18 2.17
CA LYS A 34 -19.59 -4.62 0.87
C LYS A 34 -18.15 -4.10 0.85
N ILE A 35 -17.41 -4.32 1.92
CA ILE A 35 -16.03 -3.88 2.07
C ILE A 35 -15.31 -4.79 3.06
N HIS A 36 -14.07 -5.14 2.72
CA HIS A 36 -13.23 -5.95 3.60
C HIS A 36 -13.11 -5.33 5.00
N PRO A 37 -12.94 -6.11 6.08
CA PRO A 37 -12.69 -5.57 7.41
C PRO A 37 -11.53 -4.59 7.44
N HIS A 38 -11.78 -3.45 8.08
CA HIS A 38 -10.88 -2.31 8.03
C HIS A 38 -11.05 -1.38 9.23
N ILE A 39 -10.04 -0.54 9.45
CA ILE A 39 -10.12 0.69 10.23
C ILE A 39 -10.23 1.86 9.25
N THR A 40 -11.22 2.73 9.41
CA THR A 40 -11.35 3.92 8.55
C THR A 40 -10.33 4.97 8.97
N VAL A 41 -9.50 5.46 8.04
CA VAL A 41 -8.55 6.56 8.28
C VAL A 41 -9.14 7.88 7.79
N VAL A 42 -9.68 7.89 6.58
CA VAL A 42 -10.43 9.02 6.01
C VAL A 42 -11.79 8.50 5.54
N ALA A 43 -12.87 9.09 6.08
CA ALA A 43 -14.23 8.74 5.71
C ALA A 43 -14.50 9.00 4.22
N PRO A 44 -15.53 8.36 3.62
CA PRO A 44 -15.82 8.52 2.20
C PRO A 44 -15.93 9.98 1.74
N PHE A 45 -15.17 10.36 0.72
CA PHE A 45 -15.14 11.69 0.13
C PHE A 45 -15.25 11.64 -1.40
N ASN A 46 -15.59 12.77 -2.02
CA ASN A 46 -15.72 12.85 -3.48
C ASN A 46 -14.49 13.51 -4.10
N SER A 47 -14.06 13.03 -5.26
CA SER A 47 -13.03 13.66 -6.08
C SER A 47 -13.39 13.58 -7.57
N THR A 48 -12.65 14.29 -8.41
CA THR A 48 -12.63 14.07 -9.86
C THR A 48 -11.50 13.12 -10.24
N VAL A 49 -11.50 12.64 -11.49
CA VAL A 49 -10.41 11.81 -12.01
C VAL A 49 -9.10 12.60 -12.08
N GLU A 50 -9.18 13.90 -12.37
CA GLU A 50 -8.03 14.78 -12.53
C GLU A 50 -7.34 15.07 -11.18
N GLY A 51 -8.11 15.27 -10.10
CA GLY A 51 -7.57 15.52 -8.76
C GLY A 51 -6.96 14.28 -8.08
N LEU A 52 -7.02 13.12 -8.73
CA LEU A 52 -6.63 11.84 -8.14
C LEU A 52 -5.12 11.71 -7.96
N ILE A 53 -4.32 12.25 -8.89
CA ILE A 53 -2.86 12.29 -8.79
C ILE A 53 -2.45 13.13 -7.57
N GLU A 54 -3.10 14.26 -7.35
CA GLU A 54 -2.84 15.14 -6.21
C GLU A 54 -3.18 14.46 -4.89
N ILE A 55 -4.34 13.78 -4.80
CA ILE A 55 -4.72 12.99 -3.62
C ILE A 55 -3.70 11.89 -3.34
N GLU A 56 -3.31 11.13 -4.36
CA GLU A 56 -2.30 10.08 -4.24
C GLU A 56 -0.96 10.64 -3.76
N ASN A 57 -0.53 11.77 -4.33
CA ASN A 57 0.70 12.45 -3.94
C ASN A 57 0.65 12.97 -2.50
N ALA A 58 -0.50 13.48 -2.05
CA ALA A 58 -0.72 13.99 -0.70
C ALA A 58 -0.75 12.86 0.34
N ILE A 59 -1.45 11.76 0.04
CA ILE A 59 -1.42 10.55 0.87
C ILE A 59 0.03 10.12 1.06
N TRP A 60 0.76 9.97 -0.04
CA TRP A 60 2.11 9.48 -0.01
C TRP A 60 3.10 10.39 0.74
N SER A 61 3.00 11.72 0.63
CA SER A 61 3.89 12.64 1.37
C SER A 61 3.79 12.48 2.89
N HIS A 62 2.64 12.03 3.38
CA HIS A 62 2.48 11.76 4.81
C HIS A 62 2.96 10.37 5.20
N LEU A 63 2.78 9.37 4.34
CA LEU A 63 3.10 7.98 4.66
C LEU A 63 4.60 7.69 4.70
N VAL A 64 5.41 8.40 3.90
CA VAL A 64 6.87 8.24 3.95
C VAL A 64 7.47 8.63 5.30
N GLU A 65 6.79 9.46 6.08
CA GLU A 65 7.24 9.89 7.41
C GLU A 65 6.72 8.99 8.56
N VAL A 66 5.98 7.94 8.23
CA VAL A 66 5.43 6.99 9.21
C VAL A 66 6.24 5.70 9.13
N GLU A 67 6.79 5.26 10.26
CA GLU A 67 7.41 3.94 10.42
C GLU A 67 6.35 2.88 10.74
N PRO A 68 6.48 1.62 10.25
CA PRO A 68 5.64 0.50 10.66
C PRO A 68 5.49 0.39 12.17
N PHE A 69 4.30 0.03 12.63
CA PHE A 69 4.02 -0.13 14.06
C PHE A 69 2.96 -1.18 14.35
N ARG A 70 3.03 -1.76 15.55
CA ARG A 70 2.07 -2.75 16.03
C ARG A 70 0.70 -2.12 16.28
N VAL A 71 -0.35 -2.82 15.88
CA VAL A 71 -1.74 -2.49 16.21
C VAL A 71 -2.35 -3.67 16.95
N THR A 72 -3.05 -3.39 18.05
CA THR A 72 -3.80 -4.39 18.81
C THR A 72 -5.28 -4.08 18.75
N ILE A 73 -6.07 -4.98 18.17
CA ILE A 73 -7.53 -4.96 18.20
C ILE A 73 -8.00 -5.58 19.51
N GLY A 74 -8.97 -4.91 20.14
CA GLY A 74 -9.54 -5.25 21.43
C GLY A 74 -10.94 -5.85 21.37
N ALA A 75 -11.57 -5.85 22.54
CA ALA A 75 -12.94 -6.31 22.74
C ALA A 75 -13.94 -5.50 21.89
N ALA A 76 -15.10 -6.10 21.67
CA ALA A 76 -16.23 -5.40 21.08
C ALA A 76 -16.74 -4.28 22.00
N ALA A 77 -17.14 -3.17 21.39
CA ALA A 77 -17.70 -1.98 22.01
C ALA A 77 -18.79 -1.36 21.12
N THR A 78 -19.48 -0.34 21.64
CA THR A 78 -20.50 0.44 20.91
C THR A 78 -20.30 1.94 21.19
N PHE A 79 -20.68 2.82 20.25
CA PHE A 79 -20.46 4.27 20.40
C PHE A 79 -21.43 4.93 21.38
N SER A 80 -22.69 4.52 21.36
CA SER A 80 -23.71 4.97 22.31
C SER A 80 -24.93 4.06 22.23
N GLU A 81 -25.87 4.21 23.17
CA GLU A 81 -27.18 3.53 23.11
C GLU A 81 -28.00 3.95 21.87
N THR A 82 -27.71 5.13 21.30
CA THR A 82 -28.45 5.73 20.18
C THR A 82 -27.76 5.58 18.82
N SER A 83 -26.51 5.13 18.79
CA SER A 83 -25.78 4.79 17.57
C SER A 83 -25.46 3.29 17.60
N PRO A 84 -26.34 2.44 17.03
CA PRO A 84 -26.24 0.98 17.13
C PRO A 84 -25.15 0.44 16.18
N VAL A 85 -23.91 0.82 16.44
CA VAL A 85 -22.73 0.35 15.71
C VAL A 85 -21.88 -0.46 16.67
N LEU A 86 -21.82 -1.76 16.42
CA LEU A 86 -20.91 -2.68 17.11
C LEU A 86 -19.55 -2.66 16.40
N TYR A 87 -18.48 -2.46 17.14
CA TYR A 87 -17.13 -2.42 16.59
C TYR A 87 -16.12 -3.09 17.52
N TYR A 88 -14.97 -3.54 16.99
CA TYR A 88 -13.81 -3.86 17.83
C TYR A 88 -12.98 -2.61 18.08
N SER A 89 -12.61 -2.41 19.35
CA SER A 89 -11.74 -1.32 19.78
C SER A 89 -10.30 -1.49 19.29
N VAL A 90 -9.51 -0.41 19.28
CA VAL A 90 -8.06 -0.47 19.09
C VAL A 90 -7.39 -0.13 20.42
N LEU A 91 -6.66 -1.09 20.98
CA LEU A 91 -6.00 -0.99 22.29
C LEU A 91 -4.59 -0.38 22.20
N ASP A 92 -3.85 -0.74 21.16
CA ASP A 92 -2.51 -0.22 20.88
C ASP A 92 -2.41 0.22 19.41
N GLY A 93 -1.58 1.23 19.15
CA GLY A 93 -1.45 1.88 17.85
C GLY A 93 -2.52 2.94 17.56
N GLY A 94 -3.56 3.06 18.40
CA GLY A 94 -4.68 3.97 18.17
C GLY A 94 -4.29 5.44 18.04
N SER A 95 -3.39 5.94 18.91
CA SER A 95 -2.93 7.33 18.86
C SER A 95 -2.13 7.66 17.60
N LYS A 96 -1.35 6.71 17.07
CA LYS A 96 -0.62 6.86 15.80
C LYS A 96 -1.59 6.87 14.61
N ILE A 97 -2.62 6.01 14.63
CA ILE A 97 -3.68 5.99 13.62
C ILE A 97 -4.47 7.30 13.64
N GLU A 98 -4.80 7.83 14.82
CA GLU A 98 -5.49 9.12 14.97
C GLU A 98 -4.67 10.28 14.39
N GLN A 99 -3.36 10.32 14.67
CA GLN A 99 -2.47 11.33 14.08
C GLN A 99 -2.43 11.22 12.55
N LEU A 100 -2.35 10.00 12.02
CA LEU A 100 -2.39 9.75 10.58
C LEU A 100 -3.71 10.21 9.97
N ALA A 101 -4.85 9.83 10.57
CA ALA A 101 -6.18 10.23 10.15
C ALA A 101 -6.34 11.76 10.14
N SER A 102 -5.89 12.43 11.19
CA SER A 102 -5.96 13.90 11.30
C SER A 102 -5.16 14.62 10.21
N ARG A 103 -3.96 14.11 9.86
CA ARG A 103 -3.14 14.67 8.77
C ARG A 103 -3.79 14.43 7.41
N LEU A 104 -4.14 13.17 7.10
CA LEU A 104 -4.71 12.83 5.81
C LEU A 104 -6.07 13.48 5.56
N GLN A 105 -6.94 13.57 6.57
CA GLN A 105 -8.24 14.22 6.45
C GLN A 105 -8.11 15.70 6.05
N GLN A 106 -7.11 16.41 6.58
CA GLN A 106 -6.88 17.84 6.26
C GLN A 106 -6.54 18.03 4.79
N GLU A 107 -5.69 17.16 4.24
CA GLU A 107 -5.24 17.25 2.85
C GLU A 107 -6.30 16.82 1.84
N VAL A 108 -6.97 15.69 2.07
CA VAL A 108 -7.78 15.04 1.00
C VAL A 108 -9.28 15.27 1.13
N ALA A 109 -9.78 15.69 2.29
CA ALA A 109 -11.21 15.70 2.59
C ALA A 109 -11.64 16.77 3.62
N SER A 110 -11.20 18.02 3.46
CA SER A 110 -11.66 19.14 4.30
C SER A 110 -13.11 19.55 3.99
N PRO A 111 -13.93 19.95 4.99
CA PRO A 111 -13.60 20.27 6.39
C PRO A 111 -13.57 19.05 7.33
N LYS A 112 -12.94 19.22 8.50
CA LYS A 112 -12.89 18.18 9.55
C LYS A 112 -14.29 17.78 10.02
N HIS A 113 -14.47 16.49 10.28
CA HIS A 113 -15.67 15.97 10.92
C HIS A 113 -15.79 16.53 12.35
N PRO A 114 -16.99 16.94 12.84
CA PRO A 114 -17.15 17.60 14.14
C PRO A 114 -16.99 16.68 15.37
N ARG A 115 -16.84 15.37 15.16
CA ARG A 115 -16.70 14.37 16.22
C ARG A 115 -15.24 13.94 16.34
N SER A 116 -14.80 13.66 17.57
CA SER A 116 -13.50 13.05 17.83
C SER A 116 -13.36 11.74 17.06
N TYR A 117 -12.18 11.53 16.48
CA TYR A 117 -11.85 10.31 15.78
C TYR A 117 -11.61 9.18 16.79
N ILE A 118 -12.24 8.03 16.58
CA ILE A 118 -12.02 6.83 17.38
C ILE A 118 -11.59 5.74 16.40
N PRO A 119 -10.34 5.25 16.43
CA PRO A 119 -9.94 4.13 15.58
C PRO A 119 -10.69 2.87 16.01
N HIS A 120 -11.37 2.22 15.07
CA HIS A 120 -12.19 1.04 15.31
C HIS A 120 -12.35 0.19 14.06
N VAL A 121 -12.72 -1.07 14.27
CA VAL A 121 -13.16 -1.98 13.20
C VAL A 121 -14.65 -2.22 13.34
N THR A 122 -15.46 -1.68 12.45
CA THR A 122 -16.91 -1.93 12.46
C THR A 122 -17.20 -3.40 12.25
N ILE A 123 -18.08 -3.99 13.06
CA ILE A 123 -18.50 -5.39 12.94
C ILE A 123 -19.94 -5.43 12.41
N ALA A 124 -20.81 -4.60 12.97
CA ALA A 124 -22.20 -4.53 12.52
C ALA A 124 -22.75 -3.13 12.74
N ASP A 125 -23.57 -2.70 11.79
CA ASP A 125 -24.46 -1.56 11.89
C ASP A 125 -25.91 -2.00 11.62
N GLY A 126 -26.87 -1.22 12.11
CA GLY A 126 -28.29 -1.44 11.83
C GLY A 126 -28.88 -2.74 12.39
N ILE A 127 -28.25 -3.32 13.43
CA ILE A 127 -28.73 -4.52 14.12
C ILE A 127 -29.49 -4.17 15.40
N ALA A 128 -30.36 -5.08 15.85
CA ALA A 128 -31.20 -4.86 17.03
C ALA A 128 -30.35 -4.69 18.32
N PRO A 129 -30.74 -3.80 19.26
CA PRO A 129 -29.99 -3.55 20.51
C PRO A 129 -29.73 -4.81 21.35
N GLU A 130 -30.64 -5.78 21.35
CA GLU A 130 -30.52 -7.05 22.06
C GLU A 130 -29.41 -7.93 21.49
N VAL A 131 -29.22 -7.86 20.16
CA VAL A 131 -28.14 -8.53 19.45
C VAL A 131 -26.81 -7.87 19.81
N ILE A 132 -26.76 -6.53 19.84
CA ILE A 132 -25.57 -5.77 20.28
C ILE A 132 -25.18 -6.19 21.70
N LYS A 133 -26.13 -6.20 22.65
CA LYS A 133 -25.87 -6.58 24.05
C LYS A 133 -25.30 -7.99 24.17
N SER A 134 -25.87 -8.94 23.42
CA SER A 134 -25.39 -10.33 23.40
C SER A 134 -23.99 -10.43 22.80
N ALA A 135 -23.75 -9.73 21.69
CA ALA A 135 -22.45 -9.71 21.01
C ALA A 135 -21.34 -9.10 21.88
N LEU A 136 -21.63 -8.04 22.65
CA LEU A 136 -20.66 -7.44 23.59
C LEU A 136 -20.12 -8.47 24.60
N GLY A 137 -20.99 -9.35 25.11
CA GLY A 137 -20.59 -10.43 26.01
C GLY A 137 -19.73 -11.49 25.32
N LEU A 138 -20.19 -11.99 24.17
CA LEU A 138 -19.53 -13.05 23.41
C LEU A 138 -18.15 -12.63 22.89
N LEU A 139 -18.01 -11.37 22.48
CA LEU A 139 -16.81 -10.82 21.85
C LEU A 139 -15.92 -10.02 22.82
N SER A 140 -16.18 -10.13 24.13
CA SER A 140 -15.46 -9.40 25.19
C SER A 140 -13.98 -9.77 25.30
N LYS A 141 -13.61 -10.99 24.89
CA LYS A 141 -12.24 -11.51 24.94
C LYS A 141 -11.51 -11.48 23.59
N TYR A 142 -12.14 -10.98 22.52
CA TYR A 142 -11.48 -10.91 21.22
C TYR A 142 -10.21 -10.06 21.30
N ARG A 143 -9.12 -10.59 20.77
CA ARG A 143 -7.82 -9.93 20.67
C ARG A 143 -7.15 -10.39 19.38
N ALA A 144 -6.65 -9.44 18.63
CA ALA A 144 -5.88 -9.71 17.43
C ALA A 144 -4.82 -8.63 17.26
N GLU A 145 -3.67 -9.01 16.73
CA GLU A 145 -2.56 -8.09 16.59
C GLU A 145 -1.89 -8.25 15.23
N PHE A 146 -1.48 -7.12 14.65
CA PHE A 146 -0.78 -7.11 13.38
C PHE A 146 0.16 -5.92 13.28
N ASP A 147 1.14 -6.04 12.39
CA ASP A 147 2.02 -4.94 12.04
C ASP A 147 1.36 -4.11 10.95
N LEU A 148 1.11 -2.84 11.25
CA LEU A 148 0.58 -1.92 10.28
C LEU A 148 1.72 -1.35 9.45
N ILE A 149 1.72 -1.70 8.16
CA ILE A 149 2.77 -1.34 7.20
C ILE A 149 2.29 -0.37 6.13
N GLY A 150 1.03 0.08 6.14
CA GLY A 150 0.47 0.84 5.03
C GLY A 150 -1.01 1.20 5.16
N VAL A 151 -1.53 1.91 4.15
CA VAL A 151 -2.96 2.23 3.99
C VAL A 151 -3.42 1.99 2.55
N ASP A 152 -4.72 1.78 2.39
CA ASP A 152 -5.38 1.56 1.12
C ASP A 152 -6.18 2.81 0.72
N LEU A 153 -5.95 3.31 -0.49
CA LEU A 153 -6.88 4.19 -1.17
C LEU A 153 -7.92 3.31 -1.86
N CYS A 154 -9.17 3.40 -1.40
CA CYS A 154 -10.28 2.61 -1.92
C CYS A 154 -11.25 3.47 -2.71
N GLU A 155 -11.91 2.85 -3.68
CA GLU A 155 -12.95 3.46 -4.49
C GLU A 155 -14.25 2.67 -4.35
N LYS A 156 -15.36 3.40 -4.27
CA LYS A 156 -16.70 2.83 -4.39
C LYS A 156 -17.21 3.08 -5.81
N PRO A 157 -17.38 2.02 -6.64
CA PRO A 157 -17.97 2.16 -7.95
C PRO A 157 -19.38 2.76 -7.87
N ASN A 158 -19.76 3.53 -8.89
CA ASN A 158 -21.05 4.23 -8.94
C ASN A 158 -22.26 3.28 -9.15
N GLU A 159 -22.00 2.02 -9.51
CA GLU A 159 -23.04 1.01 -9.73
C GLU A 159 -23.71 0.59 -8.40
N THR A 160 -25.04 0.55 -8.42
CA THR A 160 -25.85 0.17 -7.25
C THR A 160 -25.50 -1.25 -6.82
N GLY A 161 -25.22 -1.43 -5.53
CA GLY A 161 -24.86 -2.74 -4.97
C GLY A 161 -23.37 -3.04 -4.99
N SER A 162 -22.55 -2.23 -5.67
CA SER A 162 -21.11 -2.46 -5.76
C SER A 162 -20.38 -2.44 -4.41
N SER A 163 -19.40 -3.33 -4.32
CA SER A 163 -18.42 -3.38 -3.24
C SER A 163 -17.30 -2.37 -3.47
N TRP A 164 -16.69 -1.90 -2.39
CA TRP A 164 -15.48 -1.09 -2.45
C TRP A 164 -14.31 -1.93 -3.00
N LYS A 165 -13.45 -1.28 -3.79
CA LYS A 165 -12.24 -1.89 -4.35
C LYS A 165 -11.01 -1.12 -3.89
N ILE A 166 -9.89 -1.82 -3.67
CA ILE A 166 -8.60 -1.15 -3.47
C ILE A 166 -8.15 -0.61 -4.82
N ARG A 167 -7.82 0.68 -4.85
CA ARG A 167 -7.27 1.36 -6.01
C ARG A 167 -5.74 1.39 -5.97
N SER A 168 -5.19 1.62 -4.79
CA SER A 168 -3.75 1.54 -4.50
C SER A 168 -3.52 1.26 -3.03
N ARG A 169 -2.47 0.47 -2.72
CA ARG A 169 -2.01 0.21 -1.35
C ARG A 169 -0.63 0.81 -1.16
N TRP A 170 -0.53 1.72 -0.21
CA TRP A 170 0.66 2.50 0.05
C TRP A 170 1.38 2.01 1.28
N LEU A 171 2.69 1.83 1.17
CA LEU A 171 3.52 1.35 2.27
C LEU A 171 4.12 2.51 3.09
N PHE A 172 4.31 2.26 4.37
CA PHE A 172 5.01 3.10 5.34
C PHE A 172 6.53 3.00 5.12
N ALA A 173 7.26 4.02 5.57
CA ALA A 173 8.73 4.11 5.64
C ALA A 173 9.52 3.28 4.62
N ASN A 174 9.59 3.78 3.39
CA ASN A 174 10.59 3.30 2.44
C ASN A 174 11.98 3.66 2.98
N ARG A 175 12.94 2.73 2.85
CA ARG A 175 14.34 2.98 3.19
C ARG A 175 14.84 4.23 2.48
N LEU A 176 14.40 4.44 1.25
CA LEU A 176 14.73 5.61 0.44
C LEU A 176 13.50 6.51 0.24
N LYS A 177 13.44 7.61 1.00
CA LYS A 177 12.32 8.56 0.94
C LYS A 177 12.49 9.63 -0.15
N TYR A 178 13.71 10.16 -0.28
CA TYR A 178 14.06 11.21 -1.22
C TYR A 178 15.47 11.03 -1.78
N VAL A 179 15.68 11.52 -2.99
CA VAL A 179 16.98 11.63 -3.65
C VAL A 179 17.08 12.98 -4.32
N THR A 180 18.27 13.59 -4.26
CA THR A 180 18.54 14.82 -4.99
C THR A 180 19.19 14.47 -6.32
N LEU A 181 18.56 14.85 -7.43
CA LEU A 181 19.10 14.71 -8.77
C LEU A 181 19.31 16.11 -9.35
N GLY A 182 20.56 16.57 -9.42
CA GLY A 182 20.86 17.95 -9.78
C GLY A 182 20.21 18.92 -8.78
N ASN A 183 19.30 19.76 -9.25
CA ASN A 183 18.55 20.72 -8.42
C ASN A 183 17.16 20.21 -8.00
N SER A 184 16.75 19.04 -8.48
CA SER A 184 15.40 18.50 -8.25
C SER A 184 15.41 17.54 -7.07
N ARG A 185 14.41 17.70 -6.19
CA ARG A 185 14.13 16.75 -5.11
C ARG A 185 13.15 15.71 -5.61
N VAL A 186 13.64 14.50 -5.81
CA VAL A 186 12.85 13.36 -6.30
C VAL A 186 12.43 12.50 -5.10
N ARG A 187 11.14 12.23 -4.99
CA ARG A 187 10.56 11.38 -3.94
C ARG A 187 10.52 9.94 -4.44
N ILE A 188 10.85 8.97 -3.59
CA ILE A 188 10.83 7.53 -3.93
C ILE A 188 9.84 6.77 -3.03
N GLY A 189 8.94 6.04 -3.70
CA GLY A 189 7.70 5.50 -3.14
C GLY A 189 7.58 4.03 -3.43
N GLN A 190 7.03 3.25 -2.50
CA GLN A 190 6.69 1.85 -2.72
C GLN A 190 5.18 1.67 -2.56
N ARG A 191 4.58 0.88 -3.45
CA ARG A 191 3.18 0.48 -3.37
C ARG A 191 3.04 -1.00 -3.66
N ILE A 192 1.94 -1.57 -3.20
CA ILE A 192 1.47 -2.84 -3.72
C ILE A 192 0.55 -2.53 -4.90
N GLY A 193 0.72 -3.29 -5.99
CA GLY A 193 0.08 -3.09 -7.28
C GLY A 193 0.60 -1.91 -8.08
N VAL A 194 -0.05 -1.62 -9.21
CA VAL A 194 0.18 -0.43 -10.03
C VAL A 194 -1.07 0.46 -9.92
N SER A 195 -0.91 1.72 -9.48
CA SER A 195 -2.08 2.61 -9.40
C SER A 195 -2.49 3.08 -10.80
N PRO A 196 -3.78 3.38 -11.03
CA PRO A 196 -4.19 3.90 -12.34
C PRO A 196 -3.54 5.24 -12.72
N SER A 197 -2.97 5.97 -11.76
CA SER A 197 -2.19 7.18 -12.03
C SER A 197 -0.82 6.85 -12.65
N VAL A 198 -0.18 5.78 -12.18
CA VAL A 198 1.05 5.24 -12.78
C VAL A 198 0.74 4.65 -14.16
N GLU A 199 -0.36 3.92 -14.30
CA GLU A 199 -0.81 3.40 -15.60
C GLU A 199 -1.03 4.51 -16.63
N ALA A 200 -1.67 5.61 -16.21
CA ALA A 200 -1.90 6.77 -17.07
C ALA A 200 -0.57 7.39 -17.55
N GLU A 201 0.41 7.53 -16.65
CA GLU A 201 1.74 8.02 -17.00
C GLU A 201 2.52 7.05 -17.88
N PHE A 202 2.47 5.74 -17.60
CA PHE A 202 3.05 4.73 -18.46
C PHE A 202 2.47 4.77 -19.87
N LYS A 203 1.15 4.88 -20.00
CA LYS A 203 0.48 5.04 -21.30
C LYS A 203 0.91 6.33 -22.00
N ARG A 204 1.00 7.45 -21.27
CA ARG A 204 1.45 8.75 -21.82
C ARG A 204 2.88 8.69 -22.34
N LEU A 205 3.75 7.95 -21.64
CA LEU A 205 5.17 7.79 -21.96
C LEU A 205 5.45 6.65 -22.95
N GLY A 206 4.43 5.87 -23.34
CA GLY A 206 4.59 4.69 -24.21
C GLY A 206 5.34 3.54 -23.55
N ILE A 207 5.31 3.45 -22.21
CA ILE A 207 5.91 2.36 -21.44
C ILE A 207 4.93 1.19 -21.45
N ALA A 208 5.37 0.05 -21.99
CA ALA A 208 4.59 -1.18 -21.96
C ALA A 208 4.62 -1.79 -20.55
N VAL A 209 3.45 -2.15 -20.03
CA VAL A 209 3.29 -3.02 -18.87
C VAL A 209 2.33 -4.12 -19.27
N ASP A 210 2.79 -5.37 -19.17
CA ASP A 210 2.00 -6.53 -19.55
C ASP A 210 0.83 -6.71 -18.58
N ASP A 211 -0.36 -6.99 -19.11
CA ASP A 211 -1.59 -7.31 -18.37
C ASP A 211 -1.77 -6.56 -17.04
N LEU A 212 -2.03 -5.25 -17.12
CA LEU A 212 -2.31 -4.37 -15.98
C LEU A 212 -3.40 -4.88 -15.03
N ALA A 213 -4.33 -5.72 -15.50
CA ALA A 213 -5.34 -6.33 -14.63
C ALA A 213 -4.71 -7.27 -13.58
N GLN A 214 -3.61 -7.95 -13.92
CA GLN A 214 -2.84 -8.79 -13.00
C GLN A 214 -2.07 -7.97 -11.95
N HIS A 215 -1.98 -6.65 -12.14
CA HIS A 215 -1.27 -5.73 -11.26
C HIS A 215 -2.17 -5.02 -10.25
N GLN A 216 -3.48 -5.33 -10.25
CA GLN A 216 -4.44 -4.74 -9.33
C GLN A 216 -4.32 -5.32 -7.92
N VAL A 217 -4.52 -4.48 -6.92
CA VAL A 217 -4.45 -4.88 -5.51
C VAL A 217 -5.76 -5.53 -5.07
N THR A 218 -5.65 -6.69 -4.44
CA THR A 218 -6.77 -7.38 -3.77
C THR A 218 -6.68 -7.22 -2.26
N PHE A 219 -7.82 -7.37 -1.58
CA PHE A 219 -7.86 -7.40 -0.11
C PHE A 219 -7.21 -8.66 0.48
N ASP A 220 -7.06 -9.71 -0.33
CA ASP A 220 -6.41 -10.97 -0.02
C ASP A 220 -5.08 -11.07 -0.78
N PRO A 221 -3.93 -10.86 -0.12
CA PRO A 221 -2.64 -10.81 -0.78
C PRO A 221 -1.96 -12.17 -0.75
N ASP A 222 -2.52 -13.20 -1.40
CA ASP A 222 -1.74 -14.38 -1.78
C ASP A 222 -2.20 -14.93 -3.13
N LEU A 223 -1.68 -14.30 -4.18
CA LEU A 223 -1.23 -14.85 -5.46
C LEU A 223 -0.55 -13.70 -6.21
N GLY A 224 0.79 -13.66 -6.20
CA GLY A 224 1.57 -12.78 -7.09
C GLY A 224 1.59 -11.29 -6.72
N ALA A 225 1.94 -10.95 -5.47
CA ALA A 225 2.08 -9.56 -5.03
C ALA A 225 2.95 -8.74 -6.00
N THR A 226 2.32 -7.85 -6.77
CA THR A 226 2.97 -6.81 -7.54
C THR A 226 3.41 -5.70 -6.60
N VAL A 227 4.62 -5.20 -6.79
CA VAL A 227 5.16 -4.04 -6.09
C VAL A 227 5.61 -3.03 -7.14
N SER A 228 5.15 -1.79 -7.00
CA SER A 228 5.68 -0.65 -7.75
C SER A 228 6.63 0.15 -6.86
N ILE A 229 7.75 0.55 -7.42
CA ILE A 229 8.69 1.50 -6.82
C ILE A 229 8.80 2.69 -7.75
N GLU A 230 8.37 3.85 -7.30
CA GLU A 230 8.13 5.01 -8.16
C GLU A 230 8.93 6.21 -7.70
N ALA A 231 9.54 6.91 -8.66
CA ALA A 231 10.28 8.15 -8.45
C ALA A 231 9.52 9.32 -9.08
N TRP A 232 9.09 10.27 -8.25
CA TRP A 232 8.28 11.41 -8.68
C TRP A 232 8.94 12.74 -8.32
N SER A 233 8.79 13.74 -9.19
CA SER A 233 9.17 15.13 -8.93
C SER A 233 8.13 16.05 -9.54
N GLU A 234 7.60 16.99 -8.76
CA GLU A 234 6.65 18.02 -9.25
C GLU A 234 5.47 17.45 -10.07
N GLY A 235 4.97 16.27 -9.69
CA GLY A 235 3.86 15.60 -10.38
C GLY A 235 4.25 14.79 -11.62
N ALA A 236 5.52 14.80 -12.03
CA ALA A 236 6.04 13.98 -13.13
C ALA A 236 6.70 12.69 -12.61
N LEU A 237 6.43 11.57 -13.29
CA LEU A 237 7.08 10.29 -13.05
C LEU A 237 8.46 10.28 -13.74
N LEU A 238 9.52 10.24 -12.95
CA LEU A 238 10.91 10.25 -13.44
C LEU A 238 11.53 8.86 -13.53
N GLY A 239 10.94 7.87 -12.87
CA GLY A 239 11.39 6.49 -12.95
C GLY A 239 10.46 5.55 -12.20
N ALA A 240 10.44 4.29 -12.61
CA ALA A 240 9.63 3.27 -11.96
C ALA A 240 10.27 1.88 -12.09
N VAL A 241 10.07 1.04 -11.08
CA VAL A 241 10.28 -0.41 -11.14
C VAL A 241 8.97 -1.09 -10.82
N ILE A 242 8.50 -1.96 -11.71
CA ILE A 242 7.38 -2.87 -11.44
C ILE A 242 7.96 -4.27 -11.31
N MET A 243 7.67 -4.92 -10.18
CA MET A 243 8.10 -6.29 -9.95
C MET A 243 6.97 -7.13 -9.39
N ARG A 244 6.93 -8.40 -9.80
CA ARG A 244 5.88 -9.34 -9.40
C ARG A 244 6.47 -10.53 -8.68
N ARG A 245 5.80 -10.95 -7.61
CA ARG A 245 6.18 -12.16 -6.89
C ARG A 245 5.87 -13.40 -7.73
N ALA A 246 6.87 -14.25 -7.92
CA ALA A 246 6.75 -15.55 -8.54
C ALA A 246 7.34 -16.60 -7.59
N LEU A 247 6.46 -17.36 -6.90
CA LEU A 247 6.85 -18.31 -5.86
C LEU A 247 7.70 -17.63 -4.76
N ASN A 248 8.95 -18.02 -4.64
CA ASN A 248 9.94 -17.49 -3.71
C ASN A 248 10.82 -16.38 -4.30
N ALA A 249 10.59 -15.94 -5.53
CA ALA A 249 11.34 -14.89 -6.20
C ALA A 249 10.47 -13.66 -6.50
N TYR A 250 11.12 -12.54 -6.83
CA TYR A 250 10.49 -11.45 -7.56
C TYR A 250 11.08 -11.35 -8.97
N ALA A 251 10.25 -11.02 -9.95
CA ALA A 251 10.69 -10.69 -11.30
C ALA A 251 10.36 -9.23 -11.61
N VAL A 252 11.34 -8.46 -12.04
CA VAL A 252 11.15 -7.10 -12.57
C VAL A 252 10.60 -7.22 -13.98
N GLU A 253 9.40 -6.71 -14.17
CA GLU A 253 8.68 -6.69 -15.45
C GLU A 253 8.86 -5.34 -16.15
N THR A 254 9.11 -4.27 -15.38
CA THR A 254 9.37 -2.94 -15.94
C THR A 254 10.45 -2.23 -15.14
N LEU A 255 11.45 -1.69 -15.83
CA LEU A 255 12.39 -0.71 -15.30
C LEU A 255 12.39 0.49 -16.24
N HIS A 256 11.91 1.63 -15.74
CA HIS A 256 11.87 2.89 -16.46
C HIS A 256 12.70 3.96 -15.75
N VAL A 257 13.47 4.73 -16.52
CA VAL A 257 14.11 5.97 -16.09
C VAL A 257 13.94 7.01 -17.20
N ASP A 258 13.37 8.15 -16.85
CA ASP A 258 13.12 9.25 -17.77
C ASP A 258 14.45 9.72 -18.39
N PRO A 259 14.51 9.93 -19.72
CA PRO A 259 15.73 10.34 -20.41
C PRO A 259 16.44 11.56 -19.82
N SER A 260 15.69 12.53 -19.27
CA SER A 260 16.23 13.76 -18.69
C SER A 260 17.08 13.53 -17.44
N VAL A 261 16.88 12.40 -16.75
CA VAL A 261 17.60 12.06 -15.51
C VAL A 261 18.42 10.76 -15.61
N ARG A 262 18.60 10.24 -16.83
CA ARG A 262 19.51 9.11 -17.07
C ARG A 262 20.93 9.49 -16.69
N LEU A 263 21.70 8.50 -16.24
CA LEU A 263 23.08 8.66 -15.76
C LEU A 263 23.24 9.52 -14.50
N MET A 264 22.15 9.99 -13.87
CA MET A 264 22.17 10.69 -12.57
C MET A 264 22.03 9.74 -11.38
N GLY A 265 22.10 8.43 -11.61
CA GLY A 265 22.04 7.39 -10.56
C GLY A 265 20.64 6.99 -10.10
N LEU A 266 19.56 7.53 -10.69
CA LEU A 266 18.18 7.17 -10.32
C LEU A 266 17.89 5.67 -10.53
N GLY A 267 18.27 5.11 -11.67
CA GLY A 267 18.08 3.68 -11.97
C GLY A 267 18.74 2.75 -10.96
N THR A 268 19.97 3.06 -10.53
CA THR A 268 20.68 2.31 -9.48
C THR A 268 19.90 2.31 -8.18
N ARG A 269 19.35 3.46 -7.80
CA ARG A 269 18.59 3.62 -6.55
C ARG A 269 17.27 2.85 -6.59
N LEU A 270 16.56 2.90 -7.71
CA LEU A 270 15.32 2.14 -7.91
C LEU A 270 15.57 0.62 -7.85
N ILE A 271 16.60 0.11 -8.52
CA ILE A 271 16.93 -1.32 -8.47
C ILE A 271 17.37 -1.77 -7.07
N ARG A 272 18.14 -0.95 -6.36
CA ARG A 272 18.51 -1.25 -4.96
C ARG A 272 17.30 -1.29 -4.04
N GLU A 273 16.34 -0.40 -4.26
CA GLU A 273 15.08 -0.43 -3.50
C GLU A 273 14.27 -1.70 -3.86
N ALA A 274 14.27 -2.13 -5.12
CA ALA A 274 13.65 -3.40 -5.52
C ALA A 274 14.27 -4.61 -4.82
N VAL A 275 15.61 -4.66 -4.75
CA VAL A 275 16.35 -5.69 -4.01
C VAL A 275 15.96 -5.66 -2.53
N TYR A 276 15.91 -4.48 -1.91
CA TYR A 276 15.50 -4.33 -0.52
C TYR A 276 14.07 -4.83 -0.29
N CYS A 277 13.11 -4.42 -1.11
CA CYS A 277 11.71 -4.85 -1.03
C CYS A 277 11.57 -6.38 -1.14
N ALA A 278 12.23 -6.98 -2.14
CA ALA A 278 12.21 -8.43 -2.33
C ALA A 278 12.82 -9.16 -1.10
N SER A 279 13.88 -8.62 -0.52
CA SER A 279 14.52 -9.17 0.68
C SER A 279 13.62 -9.09 1.92
N GLN A 280 12.95 -7.95 2.16
CA GLN A 280 11.97 -7.81 3.24
C GLN A 280 10.78 -8.77 3.09
N ALA A 281 10.39 -9.04 1.85
CA ALA A 281 9.35 -10.01 1.51
C ALA A 281 9.84 -11.48 1.60
N LYS A 282 11.08 -11.70 2.06
CA LYS A 282 11.77 -12.99 2.19
C LYS A 282 11.84 -13.77 0.88
N ALA A 283 12.00 -13.06 -0.24
CA ALA A 283 12.31 -13.69 -1.51
C ALA A 283 13.77 -14.17 -1.53
N SER A 284 14.02 -15.27 -2.23
CA SER A 284 15.37 -15.83 -2.42
C SER A 284 16.15 -15.14 -3.53
N GLU A 285 15.47 -14.54 -4.50
CA GLU A 285 16.11 -13.87 -5.64
C GLU A 285 15.24 -12.76 -6.23
N LEU A 286 15.92 -11.81 -6.89
CA LEU A 286 15.32 -10.81 -7.78
C LEU A 286 15.81 -11.06 -9.21
N LEU A 287 14.88 -11.36 -10.11
CA LEU A 287 15.11 -11.59 -11.53
C LEU A 287 14.84 -10.31 -12.30
N VAL A 288 15.67 -9.99 -13.30
CA VAL A 288 15.45 -8.88 -14.22
C VAL A 288 15.69 -9.38 -15.64
N TRP A 289 14.67 -9.26 -16.49
CA TRP A 289 14.83 -9.50 -17.92
C TRP A 289 15.50 -8.28 -18.53
N ALA A 290 16.79 -8.39 -18.81
CA ALA A 290 17.59 -7.30 -19.32
C ALA A 290 17.51 -7.29 -20.85
N GLU A 291 17.06 -6.18 -21.45
CA GLU A 291 17.41 -5.88 -22.84
C GLU A 291 18.93 -5.76 -22.97
N GLU A 292 19.51 -6.03 -24.16
CA GLU A 292 20.97 -6.06 -24.39
C GLU A 292 21.71 -4.83 -23.81
N ASN A 293 21.07 -3.65 -23.84
CA ASN A 293 21.65 -2.39 -23.37
C ASN A 293 21.64 -2.21 -21.83
N SER A 294 20.89 -3.02 -21.09
CA SER A 294 20.73 -2.92 -19.63
C SER A 294 21.52 -3.98 -18.84
N ALA A 295 21.93 -5.07 -19.50
CA ALA A 295 22.64 -6.18 -18.85
C ALA A 295 23.96 -5.73 -18.20
N GLY A 296 24.77 -4.94 -18.92
CA GLY A 296 26.04 -4.43 -18.38
C GLY A 296 25.87 -3.47 -17.19
N PHE A 297 24.76 -2.72 -17.15
CA PHE A 297 24.41 -1.89 -16.00
C PHE A 297 24.07 -2.74 -14.78
N LEU A 298 23.24 -3.77 -14.94
CA LEU A 298 22.82 -4.65 -13.84
C LEU A 298 23.98 -5.52 -13.33
N GLN A 299 24.87 -5.99 -14.21
CA GLN A 299 26.07 -6.74 -13.82
C GLN A 299 27.01 -5.89 -12.96
N LYS A 300 27.16 -4.59 -13.24
CA LYS A 300 27.90 -3.66 -12.36
C LYS A 300 27.27 -3.50 -10.98
N LEU A 301 25.98 -3.81 -10.83
CA LEU A 301 25.27 -3.84 -9.55
C LEU A 301 25.36 -5.22 -8.86
N GLY A 302 26.11 -6.17 -9.43
CA GLY A 302 26.29 -7.52 -8.87
C GLY A 302 25.28 -8.55 -9.35
N PHE A 303 24.42 -8.22 -10.34
CA PHE A 303 23.52 -9.22 -10.91
C PHE A 303 24.28 -10.19 -11.82
N MET A 304 23.96 -11.47 -11.72
CA MET A 304 24.58 -12.55 -12.49
C MET A 304 23.70 -12.94 -13.69
N PRO A 305 24.28 -13.22 -14.87
CA PRO A 305 23.52 -13.74 -16.02
C PRO A 305 22.80 -15.05 -15.69
N THR A 306 21.60 -15.24 -16.25
CA THR A 306 20.84 -16.49 -16.19
C THR A 306 20.89 -17.21 -17.54
N ALA A 307 20.70 -18.54 -17.53
CA ALA A 307 20.67 -19.34 -18.76
C ALA A 307 19.53 -18.94 -19.73
N GLY A 308 18.49 -18.25 -19.23
CA GLY A 308 17.35 -17.77 -20.01
C GLY A 308 17.54 -16.40 -20.66
N GLY A 309 18.72 -15.78 -20.54
CA GLY A 309 18.99 -14.46 -21.13
C GLY A 309 18.61 -13.26 -20.24
N GLY A 310 18.25 -13.50 -18.97
CA GLY A 310 18.07 -12.46 -17.96
C GLY A 310 19.29 -12.30 -17.05
N VAL A 311 19.13 -11.50 -16.00
CA VAL A 311 20.10 -11.40 -14.90
C VAL A 311 19.38 -11.56 -13.55
N ARG A 312 20.09 -12.03 -12.52
CA ARG A 312 19.53 -12.26 -11.18
C ARG A 312 20.42 -11.74 -10.07
N ALA A 313 19.82 -11.36 -8.95
CA ALA A 313 20.50 -11.17 -7.69
C ALA A 313 19.99 -12.19 -6.68
N GLU A 314 20.89 -12.98 -6.09
CA GLU A 314 20.57 -13.85 -4.95
C GLU A 314 20.44 -12.99 -3.69
N LEU A 315 19.37 -13.22 -2.92
CA LEU A 315 19.04 -12.41 -1.75
C LEU A 315 19.35 -13.19 -0.49
N SER A 316 20.17 -12.60 0.39
CA SER A 316 20.57 -13.20 1.66
C SER A 316 19.80 -12.61 2.84
N ALA A 317 19.91 -13.26 4.01
CA ALA A 317 19.40 -12.70 5.26
C ALA A 317 20.15 -11.41 5.68
N GLU A 318 21.37 -11.17 5.20
CA GLU A 318 22.14 -9.95 5.51
C GLU A 318 21.64 -8.72 4.73
N ASP A 319 21.05 -8.95 3.55
CA ASP A 319 20.37 -7.92 2.76
C ASP A 319 19.12 -7.37 3.47
N GLN A 320 18.55 -8.14 4.41
CA GLN A 320 17.39 -7.76 5.21
C GLN A 320 17.71 -6.66 6.23
N ASN A 321 18.97 -6.55 6.66
CA ASN A 321 19.43 -5.52 7.60
C ASN A 321 20.02 -4.29 6.89
N GLY A 322 19.98 -4.24 5.56
CA GLY A 322 20.51 -3.14 4.75
C GLY A 322 22.04 -2.98 4.76
N MET A 323 22.77 -3.94 5.35
CA MET A 323 24.18 -3.81 5.70
C MET A 323 25.15 -4.23 4.57
N MET A 324 24.80 -5.24 3.76
CA MET A 324 25.66 -5.72 2.67
C MET A 324 25.74 -4.71 1.49
N LEU A 325 24.66 -3.95 1.25
CA LEU A 325 24.64 -2.85 0.27
C LEU A 325 25.40 -1.59 0.75
N TYR A 326 25.70 -1.46 2.04
CA TYR A 326 26.51 -0.37 2.59
C TYR A 326 28.02 -0.62 2.37
N LEU A 327 28.47 -1.88 2.45
CA LEU A 327 29.87 -2.24 2.24
C LEU A 327 30.32 -2.06 0.79
N LEU A 328 29.44 -2.27 -0.19
CA LEU A 328 29.70 -1.96 -1.59
C LEU A 328 29.69 -0.44 -1.90
N SER A 329 29.21 0.42 -0.99
CA SER A 329 29.22 1.88 -1.19
C SER A 329 30.55 2.55 -0.85
N LEU A 330 31.50 1.82 -0.25
CA LEU A 330 32.86 2.31 0.01
C LEU A 330 33.86 1.84 -1.06
N ALA A 331 33.43 0.98 -1.99
CA ALA A 331 34.30 0.35 -2.99
C ALA A 331 34.05 0.81 -4.44
N SER A 332 33.18 1.80 -4.67
CA SER A 332 32.90 2.36 -6.02
C SER A 332 32.76 3.87 -6.01
#